data_AF-A0A662G6U0-F1
#
_entry.id   AF-A0A662G6U0-F1
#
_cell.length_a   1.000
_cell.length_b   1.000
_cell.length_c   1.000
_cell.angle_alpha   90.00
_cell.angle_beta   90.00
_cell.angle_gamma   90.00
#
_symmetry.space_group_name_H-M   'P 1'
#
loop_
_entity.id
_entity.type
_entity.pdbx_description
1 polymer ?
#
loop_
_entity_poly.entity_id
_entity_poly.type
_entity_poly.pdbx_seq_one_letter_code
_entity_poly.pdbx_strand_id
1 'polypeptide(L)'
;MNNKKIVLLLLFTIFILIVISLKSRNISAEPFLSKVVLSQEISRKYPAYTWQKQITTTHFIIYYNVTGSNGVSDSYASQVGSGLENAWSVFVTRDRFKTPESADGGRIEVMIRELGRYAGVTHCVYIGGQWKVDYIEIDDDLSGKDSIYDVTGHEFFHCIQAAHNAIDESGWIVEGMAVAAEDRAYDTANNYVYWVNKFMDNPDKPLTSRSYDAALFWIYIWEFKGTGT
;
A
#
# COMPACT_ATOMS: atom_id res chain seq x y z
N MET A 1 1.75 22.72 28.43
CA MET A 1 2.35 21.59 27.70
C MET A 1 2.06 20.33 28.50
N ASN A 2 1.32 19.36 27.94
CA ASN A 2 0.67 18.30 28.73
C ASN A 2 1.68 17.22 29.18
N ASN A 3 1.67 16.85 30.47
CA ASN A 3 2.64 15.94 31.11
C ASN A 3 2.81 14.59 30.40
N LYS A 4 1.79 14.12 29.66
CA LYS A 4 1.87 12.91 28.82
C LYS A 4 2.89 13.01 27.67
N LYS A 5 3.09 14.20 27.10
CA LYS A 5 4.07 14.43 26.01
C LYS A 5 5.52 14.40 26.50
N ILE A 6 5.76 14.77 27.76
CA ILE A 6 7.09 14.74 28.38
C ILE A 6 7.50 13.31 28.73
N VAL A 7 6.54 12.50 29.22
CA VAL A 7 6.78 11.08 29.53
C VAL A 7 7.09 10.27 28.26
N LEU A 8 6.41 10.53 27.15
CA LEU A 8 6.68 9.84 25.87
C LEU A 8 8.04 10.22 25.28
N LEU A 9 8.43 11.49 25.37
CA LEU A 9 9.75 11.97 24.93
C LEU A 9 10.88 11.38 25.80
N LEU A 10 10.66 11.24 27.11
CA LEU A 10 11.61 10.62 28.04
C LEU A 10 11.75 9.11 27.81
N LEU A 11 10.65 8.40 27.52
CA LEU A 11 10.68 6.98 27.16
C LEU A 11 11.44 6.75 25.84
N PHE A 12 11.24 7.63 24.85
CA PHE A 12 11.96 7.58 23.58
C PHE A 12 13.47 7.80 23.76
N THR A 13 13.86 8.73 24.63
CA THR A 13 15.28 9.05 24.88
C THR A 13 15.99 7.99 25.74
N ILE A 14 15.29 7.42 26.73
CA ILE A 14 15.84 6.36 27.61
C ILE A 14 15.95 5.02 26.85
N PHE A 15 15.05 4.74 25.90
CA PHE A 15 15.11 3.51 25.11
C PHE A 15 16.26 3.50 24.10
N ILE A 16 16.55 4.63 23.45
CA ILE A 16 17.71 4.80 22.55
C ILE A 16 19.03 4.46 23.26
N LEU A 17 19.14 4.74 24.56
CA LEU A 17 20.34 4.42 25.36
C LEU A 17 20.44 2.94 25.75
N ILE A 18 19.32 2.21 25.87
CA ILE A 18 19.31 0.78 26.26
C ILE A 18 19.64 -0.13 25.06
N VAL A 19 19.23 0.24 23.85
CA VAL A 19 19.45 -0.57 22.63
C VAL A 19 20.94 -0.63 22.22
N ILE A 20 21.77 0.33 22.67
CA ILE A 20 23.23 0.31 22.46
C ILE A 20 23.91 -0.92 23.12
N SER A 21 23.24 -1.63 24.05
CA SER A 21 23.88 -2.67 24.86
C SER A 21 23.68 -4.12 24.42
N LEU A 22 22.88 -4.45 23.40
CA LEU A 22 22.62 -5.87 23.08
C LEU A 22 22.96 -6.23 21.64
N LYS A 23 24.08 -6.94 21.53
CA LYS A 23 24.80 -7.33 20.32
C LYS A 23 24.15 -8.54 19.63
N SER A 24 23.89 -8.36 18.33
CA SER A 24 23.92 -9.34 17.23
C SER A 24 23.23 -10.71 17.39
N ARG A 25 22.27 -10.98 16.49
CA ARG A 25 22.27 -12.22 15.69
C ARG A 25 21.82 -11.90 14.27
N ASN A 26 22.69 -12.24 13.31
CA ASN A 26 22.46 -12.07 11.88
C ASN A 26 21.33 -12.99 11.40
N ILE A 27 20.33 -12.42 10.74
CA ILE A 27 19.46 -13.14 9.81
C ILE A 27 19.44 -12.31 8.53
N SER A 28 20.02 -12.85 7.47
CA SER A 28 20.01 -12.25 6.14
C SER A 28 18.58 -12.25 5.61
N ALA A 29 17.97 -11.07 5.51
CA ALA A 29 16.77 -10.85 4.71
C ALA A 29 17.22 -10.35 3.34
N GLU A 30 17.13 -11.23 2.33
CA GLU A 30 17.33 -10.84 0.93
C GLU A 30 16.36 -9.69 0.56
N PRO A 31 16.83 -8.68 -0.19
CA PRO A 31 16.01 -7.52 -0.55
C PRO A 31 14.96 -7.92 -1.59
N PHE A 32 13.70 -7.94 -1.18
CA PHE A 32 12.58 -8.11 -2.10
C PHE A 32 12.37 -6.79 -2.85
N LEU A 33 12.87 -6.73 -4.08
CA LEU A 33 12.50 -5.71 -5.05
C LEU A 33 11.03 -5.93 -5.42
N SER A 34 10.12 -5.18 -4.82
CA SER A 34 8.84 -4.90 -5.45
C SER A 34 9.14 -4.10 -6.72
N LYS A 35 8.91 -4.74 -7.87
CA LYS A 35 8.87 -4.02 -9.13
C LYS A 35 7.48 -3.43 -9.22
N VAL A 36 7.34 -2.13 -8.98
CA VAL A 36 6.28 -1.36 -9.64
C VAL A 36 6.45 -1.62 -11.13
N VAL A 37 5.51 -2.34 -11.74
CA VAL A 37 5.54 -2.58 -13.18
C VAL A 37 5.00 -1.33 -13.85
N LEU A 38 5.91 -0.40 -14.15
CA LEU A 38 5.61 0.75 -15.00
C LEU A 38 5.35 0.23 -16.42
N SER A 39 4.08 0.12 -16.82
CA SER A 39 3.73 -0.29 -18.18
C SER A 39 3.98 0.89 -19.15
N GLN A 40 5.25 1.05 -19.55
CA GLN A 40 5.60 1.91 -20.67
C GLN A 40 5.06 1.29 -21.96
N GLU A 41 4.00 1.89 -22.49
CA GLU A 41 3.52 1.77 -23.87
C GLU A 41 3.28 0.36 -24.40
N ILE A 42 2.27 -0.35 -23.88
CA ILE A 42 1.71 -1.50 -24.61
C ILE A 42 0.18 -1.46 -24.52
N SER A 43 -0.44 -1.23 -25.69
CA SER A 43 -1.79 -1.67 -26.08
C SER A 43 -2.39 -2.64 -25.06
N ARG A 44 -3.48 -2.21 -24.40
CA ARG A 44 -4.41 -2.95 -23.54
C ARG A 44 -4.51 -4.43 -23.97
N LYS A 45 -3.54 -5.25 -23.57
CA LYS A 45 -3.52 -6.68 -23.86
C LYS A 45 -3.61 -7.35 -22.51
N TYR A 46 -4.80 -7.23 -21.92
CA TYR A 46 -5.28 -8.22 -20.99
C TYR A 46 -4.89 -9.59 -21.58
N PRO A 47 -4.21 -10.50 -20.86
CA PRO A 47 -4.48 -11.90 -21.15
C PRO A 47 -6.01 -12.02 -21.10
N ALA A 48 -6.64 -12.59 -22.13
CA ALA A 48 -8.10 -12.68 -22.21
C ALA A 48 -8.62 -13.54 -21.03
N TYR A 49 -8.77 -12.90 -19.88
CA TYR A 49 -9.29 -13.47 -18.67
C TYR A 49 -10.80 -13.30 -18.75
N THR A 50 -11.49 -14.42 -18.90
CA THR A 50 -12.94 -14.44 -18.81
C THR A 50 -13.30 -14.47 -17.33
N TRP A 51 -13.82 -13.36 -16.82
CA TRP A 51 -14.28 -13.25 -15.44
C TRP A 51 -15.68 -13.82 -15.29
N GLN A 52 -15.89 -14.68 -14.29
CA GLN A 52 -17.21 -15.26 -14.03
C GLN A 52 -18.17 -14.26 -13.37
N LYS A 53 -17.65 -13.37 -12.52
CA LYS A 53 -18.45 -12.42 -11.74
C LYS A 53 -17.76 -11.06 -11.66
N GLN A 54 -18.58 -10.05 -11.40
CA GLN A 54 -18.13 -8.72 -11.04
C GLN A 54 -18.98 -8.12 -9.93
N ILE A 55 -18.37 -7.26 -9.10
CA ILE A 55 -19.05 -6.39 -8.15
C ILE A 55 -18.71 -4.94 -8.54
N THR A 56 -19.72 -4.09 -8.66
CA THR A 56 -19.53 -2.66 -8.92
C THR A 56 -19.81 -1.88 -7.63
N THR A 57 -18.86 -1.03 -7.25
CA THR A 57 -18.99 -0.10 -6.13
C THR A 57 -19.09 1.34 -6.65
N THR A 58 -18.92 2.33 -5.77
CA THR A 58 -18.95 3.74 -6.19
C THR A 58 -17.78 4.05 -7.13
N HIS A 59 -16.56 3.65 -6.75
CA HIS A 59 -15.32 4.02 -7.44
C HIS A 59 -14.62 2.86 -8.16
N PHE A 60 -15.02 1.61 -7.92
CA PHE A 60 -14.32 0.42 -8.41
C PHE A 60 -15.24 -0.58 -9.13
N ILE A 61 -14.64 -1.42 -9.98
CA ILE A 61 -15.25 -2.65 -10.51
C ILE A 61 -14.32 -3.82 -10.17
N ILE A 62 -14.82 -4.78 -9.40
CA ILE A 62 -14.06 -5.92 -8.90
C ILE A 62 -14.43 -7.14 -9.74
N TYR A 63 -13.47 -7.66 -10.51
CA TYR A 63 -13.58 -8.85 -11.33
C TYR A 63 -12.96 -10.05 -10.63
N TYR A 64 -13.68 -11.18 -10.63
CA TYR A 64 -13.22 -12.40 -9.95
C TYR A 64 -13.85 -13.67 -10.53
N ASN A 65 -13.22 -14.80 -10.22
CA ASN A 65 -13.74 -16.12 -10.52
C ASN A 65 -14.19 -16.81 -9.23
N VAL A 66 -15.18 -17.69 -9.33
CA VAL A 66 -15.71 -18.50 -8.20
C VAL A 66 -15.31 -19.96 -8.29
N THR A 67 -14.55 -20.32 -9.33
CA THR A 67 -14.06 -21.67 -9.60
C THR A 67 -12.66 -21.62 -10.20
N GLY A 68 -11.98 -22.77 -10.20
CA GLY A 68 -10.62 -22.89 -10.71
C GLY A 68 -9.57 -22.46 -9.70
N SER A 69 -8.32 -22.36 -10.14
CA SER A 69 -7.19 -21.99 -9.29
C SER A 69 -7.22 -20.54 -8.80
N ASN A 70 -8.06 -19.68 -9.40
CA ASN A 70 -8.28 -18.28 -9.00
C ASN A 70 -9.64 -18.09 -8.32
N GLY A 71 -10.22 -19.17 -7.78
CA GLY A 71 -11.60 -19.19 -7.32
C GLY A 71 -11.73 -18.61 -5.91
N VAL A 72 -12.43 -17.48 -5.78
CA VAL A 72 -12.73 -16.84 -4.48
C VAL A 72 -14.22 -16.81 -4.18
N SER A 73 -14.55 -16.60 -2.90
CA SER A 73 -15.95 -16.41 -2.49
C SER A 73 -16.45 -15.00 -2.82
N ASP A 74 -17.76 -14.85 -2.99
CA ASP A 74 -18.41 -13.53 -3.12
C ASP A 74 -18.11 -12.62 -1.91
N SER A 75 -18.01 -13.21 -0.72
CA SER A 75 -17.67 -12.50 0.51
C SER A 75 -16.25 -11.92 0.46
N TYR A 76 -15.29 -12.68 -0.06
CA TYR A 76 -13.92 -12.22 -0.24
C TYR A 76 -13.85 -11.05 -1.23
N ALA A 77 -14.46 -11.20 -2.41
CA ALA A 77 -14.51 -10.12 -3.41
C ALA A 77 -15.21 -8.86 -2.87
N SER A 78 -16.28 -9.03 -2.08
CA SER A 78 -16.97 -7.92 -1.42
C SER A 78 -16.09 -7.24 -0.36
N GLN A 79 -15.26 -7.99 0.37
CA GLN A 79 -14.32 -7.44 1.36
C GLN A 79 -13.22 -6.64 0.69
N VAL A 80 -12.65 -7.11 -0.43
CA VAL A 80 -11.69 -6.36 -1.24
C VAL A 80 -12.30 -5.04 -1.70
N GLY A 81 -13.49 -5.07 -2.29
CA GLY A 81 -14.20 -3.85 -2.72
C GLY A 81 -14.48 -2.89 -1.56
N SER A 82 -14.87 -3.41 -0.40
CA SER A 82 -15.12 -2.59 0.80
C SER A 82 -13.84 -1.96 1.37
N GLY A 83 -12.72 -2.68 1.33
CA GLY A 83 -11.40 -2.15 1.70
C GLY A 83 -11.04 -0.96 0.81
N LEU A 84 -11.05 -1.15 -0.51
CA LEU A 84 -10.73 -0.07 -1.46
C LEU A 84 -11.62 1.16 -1.29
N GLU A 85 -12.93 0.99 -1.06
CA GLU A 85 -13.84 2.11 -0.76
C GLU A 85 -13.52 2.81 0.57
N ASN A 86 -13.09 2.08 1.59
CA ASN A 86 -12.61 2.68 2.83
C ASN A 86 -11.33 3.48 2.62
N ALA A 87 -10.34 2.91 1.92
CA ALA A 87 -9.10 3.60 1.57
C ALA A 87 -9.39 4.88 0.75
N TRP A 88 -10.33 4.83 -0.19
CA TRP A 88 -10.81 6.01 -0.91
C TRP A 88 -11.40 7.07 0.03
N SER A 89 -12.31 6.68 0.91
CA SER A 89 -12.92 7.57 1.90
C SER A 89 -11.84 8.26 2.76
N VAL A 90 -10.85 7.49 3.20
CA VAL A 90 -9.73 8.01 3.98
C VAL A 90 -8.87 8.99 3.18
N PHE A 91 -8.28 8.57 2.05
CA PHE A 91 -7.27 9.40 1.40
C PHE A 91 -7.88 10.55 0.59
N VAL A 92 -8.93 10.28 -0.17
CA VAL A 92 -9.54 11.29 -1.04
C VAL A 92 -10.51 12.17 -0.26
N THR A 93 -11.38 11.57 0.56
CA THR A 93 -12.46 12.34 1.21
C THR A 93 -12.02 13.00 2.52
N ARG A 94 -11.39 12.24 3.43
CA ARG A 94 -10.94 12.74 4.74
C ARG A 94 -9.65 13.54 4.62
N ASP A 95 -8.63 12.96 4.00
CA ASP A 95 -7.27 13.51 3.97
C ASP A 95 -7.01 14.42 2.75
N ARG A 96 -7.97 14.51 1.82
CA ARG A 96 -8.00 15.42 0.66
C ARG A 96 -6.84 15.27 -0.32
N PHE A 97 -6.26 14.07 -0.42
CA PHE A 97 -5.35 13.77 -1.51
C PHE A 97 -6.05 13.92 -2.87
N LYS A 98 -5.26 14.25 -3.90
CA LYS A 98 -5.74 14.33 -5.28
C LYS A 98 -6.40 13.02 -5.70
N THR A 99 -7.59 13.12 -6.28
CA THR A 99 -8.36 11.97 -6.75
C THR A 99 -7.61 11.24 -7.87
N PRO A 100 -7.42 9.90 -7.75
CA PRO A 100 -6.85 9.12 -8.83
C PRO A 100 -7.85 8.95 -9.98
N GLU A 101 -7.34 8.93 -11.21
CA GLU A 101 -8.14 8.73 -12.42
C GLU A 101 -7.81 7.37 -13.04
N SER A 102 -8.85 6.63 -13.45
CA SER A 102 -8.68 5.49 -14.34
C SER A 102 -8.14 5.94 -15.70
N ALA A 103 -7.29 5.14 -16.32
CA ALA A 103 -6.74 5.35 -17.65
C ALA A 103 -7.83 5.46 -18.72
N ASP A 104 -8.94 4.73 -18.55
CA ASP A 104 -10.10 4.77 -19.45
C ASP A 104 -11.18 5.79 -19.04
N GLY A 105 -10.95 6.55 -17.97
CA GLY A 105 -11.88 7.55 -17.45
C GLY A 105 -13.10 6.97 -16.73
N GLY A 106 -13.17 5.66 -16.57
CA GLY A 106 -14.22 4.96 -15.83
C GLY A 106 -13.93 4.81 -14.34
N ARG A 107 -14.50 3.75 -13.76
CA ARG A 107 -14.12 3.28 -12.42
C ARG A 107 -12.79 2.54 -12.51
N ILE A 108 -12.03 2.53 -11.43
CA ILE A 108 -10.78 1.76 -11.36
C ILE A 108 -11.14 0.26 -11.38
N GLU A 109 -10.57 -0.46 -12.34
CA GLU A 109 -10.73 -1.91 -12.44
C GLU A 109 -9.85 -2.63 -11.42
N VAL A 110 -10.39 -3.67 -10.80
CA VAL A 110 -9.71 -4.50 -9.80
C VAL A 110 -9.87 -5.96 -10.18
N MET A 111 -8.79 -6.72 -10.21
CA MET A 111 -8.80 -8.13 -10.61
C MET A 111 -8.30 -9.00 -9.47
N ILE A 112 -9.11 -9.99 -9.06
CA ILE A 112 -8.71 -10.97 -8.05
C ILE A 112 -8.21 -12.24 -8.75
N ARG A 113 -6.95 -12.59 -8.51
CA ARG A 113 -6.28 -13.77 -9.09
C ARG A 113 -5.03 -14.14 -8.30
N GLU A 114 -4.53 -15.35 -8.48
CA GLU A 114 -3.24 -15.79 -7.95
C GLU A 114 -2.08 -14.91 -8.47
N LEU A 115 -1.33 -14.33 -7.54
CA LEU A 115 -0.17 -13.46 -7.80
C LEU A 115 1.16 -14.08 -7.37
N GLY A 116 1.15 -15.27 -6.79
CA GLY A 116 2.31 -16.05 -6.39
C GLY A 116 3.00 -15.49 -5.17
N ARG A 117 3.86 -14.49 -5.38
CA ARG A 117 4.70 -13.90 -4.32
C ARG A 117 4.26 -12.49 -3.90
N TYR A 118 3.22 -11.97 -4.53
CA TYR A 118 2.71 -10.62 -4.28
C TYR A 118 1.33 -10.72 -3.66
N ALA A 119 0.99 -9.76 -2.79
CA ALA A 119 -0.33 -9.68 -2.18
C ALA A 119 -1.26 -8.75 -2.98
N GLY A 120 -0.68 -7.77 -3.67
CA GLY A 120 -1.34 -6.88 -4.60
C GLY A 120 -0.33 -6.27 -5.57
N VAL A 121 -0.82 -5.69 -6.67
CA VAL A 121 -0.04 -4.90 -7.62
C VAL A 121 -0.93 -3.83 -8.26
N THR A 122 -0.48 -2.58 -8.22
CA THR A 122 -1.13 -1.46 -8.93
C THR A 122 -0.42 -1.19 -10.24
N HIS A 123 -1.17 -1.23 -11.35
CA HIS A 123 -0.66 -0.95 -12.69
C HIS A 123 -1.09 0.45 -13.13
N CYS A 124 -0.12 1.24 -13.58
CA CYS A 124 -0.33 2.62 -13.99
C CYS A 124 0.27 2.88 -15.37
N VAL A 125 -0.36 3.80 -16.12
CA VAL A 125 0.07 4.22 -17.44
C VAL A 125 0.22 5.74 -17.50
N TYR A 126 1.25 6.22 -18.18
CA TYR A 126 1.51 7.65 -18.33
C TYR A 126 0.81 8.20 -19.58
N ILE A 127 -0.19 9.05 -19.39
CA ILE A 127 -1.03 9.60 -20.48
C ILE A 127 -1.07 11.12 -20.36
N GLY A 128 -0.61 11.83 -21.39
CA GLY A 128 -0.75 13.28 -21.48
C GLY A 128 -0.08 14.06 -20.35
N GLY A 129 1.06 13.57 -19.83
CA GLY A 129 1.79 14.24 -18.75
C GLY A 129 1.37 13.84 -17.33
N GLN A 130 0.48 12.84 -17.20
CA GLN A 130 -0.09 12.41 -15.93
C GLN A 130 -0.13 10.88 -15.86
N TRP A 131 0.33 10.31 -14.74
CA TRP A 131 0.11 8.91 -14.43
C TRP A 131 -1.38 8.67 -14.09
N LYS A 132 -1.96 7.64 -14.70
CA LYS A 132 -3.33 7.17 -14.49
C LYS A 132 -3.32 5.70 -14.09
N VAL A 133 -4.33 5.28 -13.34
CA VAL A 133 -4.47 3.88 -12.91
C VAL A 133 -5.03 3.08 -14.08
N ASP A 134 -4.31 2.04 -14.52
CA ASP A 134 -4.83 1.09 -15.51
C ASP A 134 -5.76 0.10 -14.80
N TYR A 135 -5.22 -0.65 -13.83
CA TYR A 135 -5.98 -1.54 -12.97
C TYR A 135 -5.19 -1.92 -11.71
N ILE A 136 -5.88 -2.50 -10.73
CA ILE A 136 -5.30 -3.09 -9.53
C ILE A 136 -5.46 -4.61 -9.61
N GLU A 137 -4.46 -5.36 -9.18
CA GLU A 137 -4.54 -6.80 -8.97
C GLU A 137 -4.41 -7.09 -7.47
N ILE A 138 -5.25 -7.99 -6.98
CA ILE A 138 -5.25 -8.45 -5.59
C ILE A 138 -5.15 -9.97 -5.61
N ASP A 139 -4.31 -10.52 -4.72
CA ASP A 139 -4.16 -11.95 -4.59
C ASP A 139 -5.48 -12.62 -4.19
N ASP A 140 -5.69 -13.85 -4.65
CA ASP A 140 -6.91 -14.60 -4.39
C ASP A 140 -6.92 -15.29 -3.02
N ASP A 141 -5.77 -15.33 -2.32
CA ASP A 141 -5.66 -15.83 -0.96
C ASP A 141 -4.87 -14.90 -0.02
N LEU A 142 -5.54 -13.82 0.39
CA LEU A 142 -5.11 -13.06 1.56
C LEU A 142 -5.69 -13.71 2.81
N SER A 143 -4.90 -14.57 3.46
CA SER A 143 -5.27 -15.33 4.66
C SER A 143 -5.50 -14.43 5.90
N GLY A 144 -6.62 -13.70 5.92
CA GLY A 144 -7.07 -12.87 7.03
C GLY A 144 -7.66 -11.52 6.59
N LYS A 145 -8.67 -11.04 7.34
CA LYS A 145 -9.32 -9.75 7.07
C LYS A 145 -8.35 -8.57 7.17
N ASP A 146 -7.45 -8.59 8.15
CA ASP A 146 -6.47 -7.52 8.34
C ASP A 146 -5.53 -7.43 7.13
N SER A 147 -5.12 -8.58 6.58
CA SER A 147 -4.31 -8.66 5.35
C SER A 147 -5.02 -8.03 4.14
N ILE A 148 -6.35 -8.18 3.99
CA ILE A 148 -7.11 -7.51 2.92
C ILE A 148 -7.05 -5.99 3.10
N TYR A 149 -7.17 -5.51 4.33
CA TYR A 149 -7.14 -4.07 4.61
C TYR A 149 -5.74 -3.49 4.40
N ASP A 150 -4.69 -4.16 4.88
CA ASP A 150 -3.31 -3.77 4.61
C ASP A 150 -3.10 -3.62 3.09
N VAL A 151 -3.39 -4.67 2.32
CA VAL A 151 -3.15 -4.69 0.87
C VAL A 151 -4.00 -3.65 0.15
N THR A 152 -5.29 -3.53 0.45
CA THR A 152 -6.15 -2.54 -0.23
C THR A 152 -5.77 -1.10 0.12
N GLY A 153 -5.28 -0.83 1.34
CA GLY A 153 -4.73 0.46 1.72
C GLY A 153 -3.44 0.77 0.96
N HIS A 154 -2.54 -0.21 0.90
CA HIS A 154 -1.25 -0.14 0.20
C HIS A 154 -1.44 0.14 -1.30
N GLU A 155 -2.17 -0.73 -2.00
CA GLU A 155 -2.38 -0.63 -3.45
C GLU A 155 -3.18 0.62 -3.83
N PHE A 156 -4.19 0.99 -3.05
CA PHE A 156 -4.90 2.22 -3.35
C PHE A 156 -4.03 3.47 -3.11
N PHE A 157 -3.04 3.42 -2.20
CA PHE A 157 -2.12 4.53 -2.05
C PHE A 157 -1.18 4.69 -3.25
N HIS A 158 -0.82 3.60 -3.95
CA HIS A 158 -0.16 3.70 -5.25
C HIS A 158 -1.01 4.46 -6.30
N CYS A 159 -2.33 4.32 -6.26
CA CYS A 159 -3.23 5.11 -7.10
C CYS A 159 -3.11 6.61 -6.75
N ILE A 160 -3.05 6.96 -5.46
CA ILE A 160 -2.82 8.34 -5.01
C ILE A 160 -1.47 8.86 -5.51
N GLN A 161 -0.41 8.07 -5.41
CA GLN A 161 0.91 8.43 -5.92
C GLN A 161 0.89 8.66 -7.43
N ALA A 162 0.14 7.85 -8.20
CA ALA A 162 -0.07 8.08 -9.62
C ALA A 162 -0.75 9.44 -9.86
N ALA A 163 -1.79 9.79 -9.09
CA ALA A 163 -2.46 11.08 -9.19
C ALA A 163 -1.50 12.27 -8.98
N HIS A 164 -0.48 12.10 -8.13
CA HIS A 164 0.55 13.10 -7.83
C HIS A 164 1.80 13.03 -8.72
N ASN A 165 1.84 12.14 -9.73
CA ASN A 165 3.03 11.86 -10.51
C ASN A 165 4.26 11.48 -9.67
N ALA A 166 4.02 10.65 -8.64
CA ALA A 166 5.05 10.18 -7.71
C ALA A 166 5.16 8.65 -7.68
N ILE A 167 4.49 7.94 -8.58
CA ILE A 167 4.46 6.46 -8.60
C ILE A 167 5.75 5.84 -9.15
N ASP A 168 6.53 6.61 -9.90
CA ASP A 168 7.82 6.25 -10.50
C ASP A 168 9.03 6.80 -9.71
N GLU A 169 8.78 7.31 -8.50
CA GLU A 169 9.81 7.76 -7.57
C GLU A 169 10.57 6.59 -6.93
N SER A 170 11.62 6.91 -6.18
CA SER A 170 12.42 5.90 -5.46
C SER A 170 11.62 5.12 -4.41
N GLY A 171 12.00 3.86 -4.15
CA GLY A 171 11.24 2.93 -3.31
C GLY A 171 10.97 3.42 -1.88
N TRP A 172 11.87 4.19 -1.27
CA TRP A 172 11.63 4.74 0.07
C TRP A 172 10.46 5.75 0.08
N ILE A 173 10.14 6.37 -1.06
CA ILE A 173 8.95 7.20 -1.25
C ILE A 173 7.76 6.30 -1.60
N VAL A 174 7.89 5.52 -2.69
CA VAL A 174 6.76 4.78 -3.26
C VAL A 174 6.23 3.72 -2.29
N GLU A 175 7.07 2.75 -1.96
CA GLU A 175 6.72 1.64 -1.06
C GLU A 175 6.65 2.09 0.39
N GLY A 176 7.56 2.98 0.80
CA GLY A 176 7.57 3.53 2.15
C GLY A 176 6.27 4.24 2.51
N MET A 177 5.74 5.09 1.62
CA MET A 177 4.46 5.75 1.86
C MET A 177 3.27 4.78 1.74
N ALA A 178 3.33 3.80 0.83
CA ALA A 178 2.26 2.81 0.69
C ALA A 178 2.12 1.94 1.95
N VAL A 179 3.22 1.54 2.58
CA VAL A 179 3.17 0.85 3.88
C VAL A 179 2.67 1.76 5.00
N ALA A 180 3.08 3.03 5.03
CA ALA A 180 2.54 3.98 6.00
C ALA A 180 1.02 4.18 5.83
N ALA A 181 0.53 4.11 4.60
CA ALA A 181 -0.88 4.22 4.26
C ALA A 181 -1.73 3.07 4.85
N GLU A 182 -1.16 1.89 5.06
CA GLU A 182 -1.83 0.76 5.71
C GLU A 182 -2.38 1.19 7.09
N ASP A 183 -1.51 1.74 7.95
CA ASP A 183 -1.85 2.26 9.29
C ASP A 183 -2.84 3.43 9.20
N ARG A 184 -2.63 4.35 8.25
CA ARG A 184 -3.46 5.56 8.13
C ARG A 184 -4.89 5.27 7.68
N ALA A 185 -5.08 4.22 6.87
CA ALA A 185 -6.38 3.81 6.35
C ALA A 185 -7.17 2.94 7.33
N TYR A 186 -6.50 2.13 8.15
CA TYR A 186 -7.14 1.16 9.02
C TYR A 186 -6.45 1.05 10.38
N ASP A 187 -7.15 1.43 11.43
CA ASP A 187 -6.62 1.33 12.80
C ASP A 187 -6.27 -0.11 13.24
N THR A 188 -6.80 -1.13 12.56
CA THR A 188 -6.55 -2.56 12.86
C THR A 188 -5.43 -3.17 12.01
N ALA A 189 -5.02 -2.50 10.92
CA ALA A 189 -3.92 -2.91 10.06
C ALA A 189 -2.59 -2.71 10.80
N ASN A 190 -1.90 -3.80 11.11
CA ASN A 190 -0.67 -3.77 11.92
C ASN A 190 0.52 -4.40 11.21
N ASN A 191 0.41 -4.80 9.94
CA ASN A 191 1.52 -5.40 9.20
C ASN A 191 2.69 -4.42 9.02
N TYR A 192 2.44 -3.11 8.99
CA TYR A 192 3.49 -2.09 9.01
C TYR A 192 4.47 -2.21 10.20
N VAL A 193 4.05 -2.77 11.35
CA VAL A 193 4.89 -2.96 12.53
C VAL A 193 6.09 -3.85 12.22
N TYR A 194 5.93 -4.84 11.32
CA TYR A 194 7.03 -5.66 10.84
C TYR A 194 8.11 -4.80 10.15
N TRP A 195 7.70 -3.83 9.32
CA TRP A 195 8.60 -2.94 8.61
C TRP A 195 9.25 -1.91 9.52
N VAL A 196 8.52 -1.42 10.53
CA VAL A 196 9.08 -0.59 11.61
C VAL A 196 10.20 -1.34 12.33
N ASN A 197 9.98 -2.61 12.69
CA ASN A 197 11.03 -3.42 13.33
C ASN A 197 12.26 -3.58 12.42
N LYS A 198 12.08 -3.80 11.11
CA LYS A 198 13.21 -3.82 10.16
C LYS A 198 13.98 -2.52 10.07
N PHE A 199 13.28 -1.38 10.15
CA PHE A 199 13.94 -0.08 10.25
C PHE A 199 14.83 -0.02 11.49
N MET A 200 14.28 -0.42 12.63
CA MET A 200 14.95 -0.39 13.94
C MET A 200 16.12 -1.38 14.05
N ASP A 201 16.08 -2.50 13.32
CA ASP A 201 17.19 -3.46 13.25
C ASP A 201 18.40 -2.93 12.46
N ASN A 202 18.20 -1.93 11.60
CA ASN A 202 19.24 -1.36 10.75
C ASN A 202 19.19 0.17 10.73
N PRO A 203 19.30 0.86 11.87
CA PRO A 203 19.03 2.29 11.96
C PRO A 203 20.02 3.14 11.16
N ASP A 204 21.25 2.66 10.98
CA ASP A 204 22.30 3.34 10.22
C ASP A 204 22.12 3.26 8.70
N LYS A 205 21.19 2.43 8.19
CA LYS A 205 20.90 2.35 6.76
C LYS A 205 20.28 3.68 6.30
N PRO A 206 20.86 4.35 5.27
CA PRO A 206 20.34 5.63 4.77
C PRO A 206 18.88 5.54 4.35
N LEU A 207 18.07 6.55 4.68
CA LEU A 207 16.63 6.56 4.33
C LEU A 207 16.40 6.36 2.83
N THR A 208 17.19 7.01 1.98
CA THR A 208 17.03 6.99 0.53
C THR A 208 17.41 5.65 -0.13
N SER A 209 18.03 4.72 0.61
CA SER A 209 18.31 3.36 0.15
C SER A 209 17.32 2.32 0.69
N ARG A 210 16.24 2.77 1.34
CA ARG A 210 15.17 1.92 1.88
C ARG A 210 14.02 1.74 0.88
N SER A 211 13.05 0.91 1.26
CA SER A 211 11.80 0.69 0.55
C SER A 211 10.66 0.66 1.57
N TYR A 212 9.93 -0.45 1.71
CA TYR A 212 8.93 -0.72 2.75
C TYR A 212 9.36 -0.30 4.17
N ASP A 213 10.63 -0.57 4.53
CA ASP A 213 11.19 -0.21 5.83
C ASP A 213 11.33 1.31 6.06
N ALA A 214 11.02 2.16 5.07
CA ALA A 214 10.92 3.61 5.24
C ALA A 214 9.58 4.07 5.84
N ALA A 215 8.60 3.17 6.05
CA ALA A 215 7.27 3.51 6.53
C ALA A 215 7.24 4.36 7.80
N LEU A 216 8.13 4.06 8.77
CA LEU A 216 8.21 4.80 10.03
C LEU A 216 8.45 6.30 9.83
N PHE A 217 9.26 6.67 8.83
CA PHE A 217 9.51 8.07 8.49
C PHE A 217 8.23 8.76 8.02
N TRP A 218 7.45 8.10 7.16
CA TRP A 218 6.22 8.68 6.60
C TRP A 218 5.09 8.76 7.63
N ILE A 219 4.95 7.75 8.49
CA ILE A 219 4.04 7.80 9.64
C ILE A 219 4.36 9.04 10.49
N TYR A 220 5.64 9.25 10.81
CA TYR A 220 6.08 10.45 11.54
C TYR A 220 5.71 11.75 10.80
N ILE A 221 5.90 11.82 9.48
CA ILE A 221 5.51 13.02 8.72
C ILE A 221 3.99 13.27 8.83
N TRP A 222 3.15 12.27 8.63
CA TRP A 222 1.70 12.46 8.67
C TRP A 222 1.16 12.79 10.07
N GLU A 223 1.69 12.17 11.12
CA GLU A 223 1.24 12.45 12.49
C GLU A 223 1.62 13.86 12.96
N PHE A 224 2.83 14.32 12.60
CA PHE A 224 3.40 15.55 13.16
C PHE A 224 3.33 16.76 12.24
N LYS A 225 3.19 16.56 10.93
CA LYS A 225 3.05 17.63 9.93
C LYS A 225 1.68 17.65 9.27
N GLY A 226 0.87 16.60 9.44
CA GLY A 226 -0.39 16.42 8.73
C GLY A 226 -0.17 16.04 7.27
N THR A 227 -1.27 15.91 6.53
CA THR A 227 -1.25 15.58 5.09
C THR A 227 -1.10 16.81 4.18
N GLY A 228 -0.75 17.98 4.74
CA GLY A 228 -0.47 19.21 3.98
C GLY A 228 -1.71 19.92 3.43
N THR A 229 -2.84 19.85 4.14
CA THR A 229 -4.07 20.62 3.82
C THR A 229 -4.10 21.98 4.51
#